data_AF-K1SX36-F1
#
_entry.id   AF-K1SX36-F1
#
_cell.length_a   1.000
_cell.length_b   1.000
_cell.length_c   1.000
_cell.angle_alpha   90.00
_cell.angle_beta   90.00
_cell.angle_gamma   90.00
#
_symmetry.space_group_name_H-M   'P 1'
#
loop_
_entity.id
_entity.type
_entity.pdbx_description
1 polymer ?
#
loop_
_entity_poly.entity_id
_entity_poly.type
_entity_poly.pdbx_seq_one_letter_code
_entity_poly.pdbx_strand_id
1 'polypeptide(L)'
;TDTTQKDIEKAMKKSDDYKQSTDDEIATAAERVLGKLRQVNSEYLSWFEIVLAMVFAIIGYNLPVWLLFFQKRMRKMEMENEVMQFQTIILMLMRIERVNVEMILEWLERYSNIFREPIAKCVNNYESGPWEALEEMKDDVNYKEFIRLIESMQAAVEKIPIAEAFDELDSERDYYQERRKESNARLIQKKGMIGKVIGFAPMVGLFVGYLIIPLVFIGLMSMMSSMNDMSSMAA
;
A
#
# COMPACT_ATOMS: atom_id res chain seq x y z
N THR A 1 22.47 14.79 -40.89
CA THR A 1 23.50 15.29 -41.82
C THR A 1 24.41 14.13 -42.12
N ASP A 2 24.44 13.65 -43.36
CA ASP A 2 25.19 12.45 -43.76
C ASP A 2 26.69 12.74 -43.85
N THR A 3 27.37 12.78 -42.70
CA THR A 3 28.84 12.80 -42.65
C THR A 3 29.39 11.46 -43.12
N THR A 4 30.22 11.50 -44.16
CA THR A 4 30.85 10.31 -44.76
C THR A 4 32.22 10.06 -44.15
N GLN A 5 32.72 8.83 -44.18
CA GLN A 5 34.06 8.48 -43.67
C GLN A 5 35.17 9.35 -44.28
N LYS A 6 35.05 9.67 -45.58
CA LYS A 6 35.97 10.55 -46.32
C LYS A 6 36.02 11.99 -45.79
N ASP A 7 34.90 12.49 -45.25
CA ASP A 7 34.84 13.84 -44.68
C ASP A 7 35.57 13.90 -43.34
N ILE A 8 35.49 12.81 -42.58
CA ILE A 8 36.18 12.63 -41.30
C ILE A 8 37.69 12.43 -41.52
N GLU A 9 38.08 11.63 -42.51
CA GLU A 9 39.49 11.45 -42.90
C GLU A 9 40.13 12.77 -43.35
N LYS A 10 39.40 13.57 -44.14
CA LYS A 10 39.87 14.89 -44.59
C LYS A 10 40.04 15.88 -43.43
N ALA A 11 39.16 15.82 -42.45
CA ALA A 11 39.26 16.63 -41.23
C ALA A 11 40.43 16.15 -40.33
N MET A 12 40.61 14.83 -40.19
CA MET A 12 41.70 14.23 -39.42
C MET A 12 43.08 14.55 -40.03
N LYS A 13 43.23 14.45 -41.35
CA LYS A 13 44.47 14.84 -42.07
C LYS A 13 44.82 16.33 -41.91
N LYS A 14 43.84 17.19 -41.62
CA LYS A 14 44.05 18.62 -41.40
C LYS A 14 44.38 18.96 -39.93
N SER A 15 44.10 18.05 -38.99
CA SER A 15 44.37 18.25 -37.58
C SER A 15 45.84 17.98 -37.24
N ASP A 16 46.38 18.73 -36.28
CA ASP A 16 47.79 18.63 -35.88
C ASP A 16 48.15 17.26 -35.28
N ASP A 17 47.15 16.58 -34.71
CA ASP A 17 47.28 15.32 -33.97
C ASP A 17 47.57 14.09 -34.85
N TYR A 18 47.25 14.15 -36.16
CA TYR A 18 47.43 13.03 -37.09
C TYR A 18 48.47 13.32 -38.20
N LYS A 19 49.27 14.39 -38.05
CA LYS A 19 50.28 14.81 -39.05
C LYS A 19 51.41 13.80 -39.28
N GLN A 20 51.68 12.92 -38.31
CA GLN A 20 52.71 11.87 -38.38
C GLN A 20 52.13 10.46 -38.52
N SER A 21 50.80 10.33 -38.58
CA SER A 21 50.11 9.04 -38.64
C SER A 21 50.05 8.51 -40.07
N THR A 22 50.11 7.19 -40.20
CA THR A 22 50.02 6.53 -41.52
C THR A 22 48.58 6.59 -42.04
N ASP A 23 48.39 6.62 -43.36
CA ASP A 23 47.04 6.70 -43.98
C ASP A 23 46.10 5.59 -43.49
N ASP A 24 46.61 4.40 -43.18
CA ASP A 24 45.85 3.27 -42.61
C ASP A 24 45.38 3.54 -41.17
N GLU A 25 46.17 4.25 -40.36
CA GLU A 25 45.81 4.64 -39.00
C GLU A 25 44.72 5.71 -39.00
N ILE A 26 44.76 6.62 -39.97
CA ILE A 26 43.75 7.67 -40.17
C ILE A 26 42.43 7.07 -40.63
N ALA A 27 42.45 6.10 -41.54
CA ALA A 27 41.25 5.39 -42.00
C ALA A 27 40.57 4.62 -40.86
N THR A 28 41.36 3.92 -40.04
CA THR A 28 40.86 3.17 -38.86
C THR A 28 40.28 4.11 -37.79
N ALA A 29 40.95 5.25 -37.54
CA ALA A 29 40.45 6.26 -36.61
C ALA A 29 39.16 6.92 -37.12
N ALA A 30 39.07 7.21 -38.42
CA ALA A 30 37.90 7.78 -39.05
C ALA A 30 36.68 6.84 -38.97
N GLU A 31 36.88 5.54 -39.17
CA GLU A 31 35.82 4.54 -39.03
C GLU A 31 35.31 4.48 -37.58
N ARG A 32 36.20 4.48 -36.60
CA ARG A 32 35.83 4.51 -35.17
C ARG A 32 35.05 5.76 -34.79
N VAL A 33 35.47 6.92 -35.30
CA VAL A 33 34.79 8.20 -35.05
C VAL A 33 33.43 8.25 -35.74
N LEU A 34 33.31 7.72 -36.96
CA LEU A 34 32.03 7.58 -37.65
C LEU A 34 31.07 6.67 -36.88
N GLY A 35 31.56 5.55 -36.35
CA GLY A 35 30.77 4.64 -35.51
C GLY A 35 30.21 5.33 -34.26
N LYS A 36 31.06 6.09 -33.55
CA LYS A 36 30.63 6.88 -32.38
C LYS A 36 29.64 7.98 -32.75
N LEU A 37 29.86 8.69 -33.85
CA LEU A 37 28.96 9.73 -34.35
C LEU A 37 27.58 9.16 -34.70
N ARG A 38 27.53 7.99 -35.33
CA ARG A 38 26.26 7.32 -35.66
C ARG A 38 25.52 6.85 -34.42
N GLN A 39 26.22 6.32 -33.42
CA GLN A 39 25.62 5.92 -32.16
C GLN A 39 25.00 7.11 -31.43
N VAL A 40 25.75 8.20 -31.26
CA VAL A 40 25.27 9.44 -30.61
C VAL A 40 24.11 10.07 -31.39
N ASN A 41 24.20 10.08 -32.72
CA ASN A 41 23.12 10.63 -33.56
C ASN A 41 21.87 9.72 -33.63
N SER A 42 21.94 8.48 -33.12
CA SER A 42 20.80 7.56 -33.00
C SER A 42 20.10 7.63 -31.65
N GLU A 43 20.67 8.34 -30.67
CA GLU A 43 20.04 8.59 -29.37
C GLU A 43 18.98 9.69 -29.50
N TYR A 44 17.77 9.29 -29.89
CA TYR A 44 16.57 10.11 -29.73
C TYR A 44 15.78 9.59 -28.53
N LEU A 45 15.39 10.50 -27.63
CA LEU A 45 14.42 10.18 -26.58
C LEU A 45 13.10 9.79 -27.26
N SER A 46 12.68 8.56 -27.04
CA SER A 46 11.39 8.11 -27.57
C SER A 46 10.27 8.86 -26.86
N TRP A 47 9.20 9.20 -27.58
CA TRP A 47 8.07 9.95 -26.99
C TRP A 47 7.46 9.25 -25.76
N PHE A 48 7.53 7.91 -25.70
CA PHE A 48 7.07 7.14 -24.55
C PHE A 48 7.96 7.36 -23.32
N GLU A 49 9.27 7.58 -23.46
CA GLU A 49 10.20 7.83 -22.35
C GLU A 49 9.88 9.16 -21.66
N ILE A 50 9.47 10.17 -22.43
CA ILE A 50 9.01 11.46 -21.92
C ILE A 50 7.71 11.29 -21.12
N VAL A 51 6.76 10.49 -21.62
CA VAL A 51 5.52 10.17 -20.89
C VAL A 51 5.82 9.41 -19.61
N LEU A 52 6.73 8.44 -19.66
CA LEU A 52 7.12 7.62 -18.50
C LEU A 52 7.82 8.48 -17.43
N ALA A 53 8.68 9.42 -17.84
CA ALA A 53 9.31 10.39 -16.94
C ALA A 53 8.27 11.29 -16.25
N MET A 54 7.23 11.76 -16.97
CA MET A 54 6.13 12.53 -16.38
C MET A 54 5.34 11.70 -15.36
N VAL A 55 5.07 10.41 -15.64
CA VAL A 55 4.39 9.51 -14.70
C VAL A 55 5.22 9.30 -13.43
N PHE A 56 6.52 9.05 -13.56
CA PHE A 56 7.39 8.90 -12.40
C PHE A 56 7.55 10.18 -11.59
N ALA A 57 7.53 11.36 -12.23
CA ALA A 57 7.54 12.64 -11.52
C ALA A 57 6.28 12.80 -10.65
N ILE A 58 5.10 12.44 -11.17
CA ILE A 58 3.84 12.49 -10.41
C ILE A 58 3.85 11.49 -9.25
N ILE A 59 4.32 10.27 -9.48
CA ILE A 59 4.43 9.25 -8.43
C ILE A 59 5.42 9.71 -7.34
N GLY A 60 6.59 10.21 -7.74
CA GLY A 60 7.62 10.71 -6.83
C GLY A 60 7.13 11.88 -5.98
N TYR A 61 6.34 12.79 -6.56
CA TYR A 61 5.72 13.90 -5.83
C TYR A 61 4.73 13.44 -4.76
N ASN A 62 3.93 12.40 -5.05
CA ASN A 62 2.92 11.87 -4.13
C ASN A 62 3.46 10.83 -3.12
N LEU A 63 4.65 10.28 -3.38
CA LEU A 63 5.32 9.30 -2.52
C LEU A 63 5.43 9.72 -1.04
N PRO A 64 5.88 10.95 -0.68
CA PRO A 64 5.94 11.35 0.73
C PRO A 64 4.56 11.39 1.39
N VAL A 65 3.52 11.81 0.66
CA VAL A 65 2.15 11.83 1.19
C VAL A 65 1.66 10.41 1.48
N TRP A 66 1.91 9.46 0.58
CA TRP A 66 1.57 8.05 0.81
C TRP A 66 2.32 7.45 1.99
N LEU A 67 3.60 7.81 2.18
CA LEU A 67 4.37 7.38 3.36
C LEU A 67 3.72 7.89 4.66
N LEU A 68 3.23 9.13 4.70
CA LEU A 68 2.52 9.66 5.87
C LEU A 68 1.21 8.91 6.14
N PHE A 69 0.43 8.61 5.11
CA PHE A 69 -0.77 7.78 5.25
C PHE A 69 -0.44 6.37 5.76
N PHE A 70 0.65 5.79 5.27
CA PHE A 70 1.14 4.49 5.74
C PHE A 70 1.55 4.53 7.21
N GLN A 71 2.33 5.55 7.63
CA GLN A 71 2.72 5.74 9.03
C GLN A 71 1.49 5.90 9.93
N LYS A 72 0.51 6.71 9.54
CA LYS A 72 -0.75 6.86 10.28
C LYS A 72 -1.51 5.53 10.41
N ARG A 73 -1.52 4.73 9.33
CA ARG A 73 -2.14 3.39 9.34
C ARG A 73 -1.41 2.44 10.28
N MET A 74 -0.08 2.42 10.25
CA MET A 74 0.77 1.60 11.12
C MET A 74 0.55 1.95 12.58
N ARG A 75 0.61 3.25 12.93
CA ARG A 75 0.40 3.71 14.30
C ARG A 75 -0.98 3.33 14.85
N LYS A 76 -2.02 3.37 14.01
CA LYS A 76 -3.36 2.89 14.39
C LYS A 76 -3.39 1.39 14.69
N MET A 77 -2.66 0.58 13.92
CA MET A 77 -2.57 -0.87 14.18
C MET A 77 -1.79 -1.17 15.46
N GLU A 78 -0.75 -0.39 15.76
CA GLU A 78 -0.01 -0.52 17.02
C GLU A 78 -0.89 -0.14 18.22
N MET A 79 -1.64 0.97 18.14
CA MET A 79 -2.63 1.33 19.18
C MET A 79 -3.68 0.23 19.38
N GLU A 80 -4.22 -0.35 18.30
CA GLU A 80 -5.17 -1.46 18.40
C GLU A 80 -4.55 -2.69 19.07
N ASN A 81 -3.29 -3.01 18.77
CA ASN A 81 -2.58 -4.14 19.38
C ASN A 81 -2.31 -3.93 20.87
N GLU A 82 -1.90 -2.72 21.26
CA GLU A 82 -1.66 -2.37 22.67
C GLU A 82 -2.96 -2.43 23.48
N VAL A 83 -4.07 -1.92 22.95
CA VAL A 83 -5.37 -2.00 23.63
C VAL A 83 -5.87 -3.44 23.76
N MET A 84 -5.68 -4.30 22.76
CA MET A 84 -6.00 -5.74 22.89
C MET A 84 -5.15 -6.43 23.97
N GLN A 85 -3.89 -6.01 24.13
CA GLN A 85 -3.05 -6.49 25.21
C GLN A 85 -3.59 -6.01 26.57
N PHE A 86 -4.00 -4.75 26.69
CA PHE A 86 -4.66 -4.22 27.90
C PHE A 86 -5.93 -5.00 28.25
N GLN A 87 -6.81 -5.24 27.29
CA GLN A 87 -8.01 -6.07 27.47
C GLN A 87 -7.66 -7.46 28.02
N THR A 88 -6.61 -8.09 27.48
CA THR A 88 -6.17 -9.41 27.94
C THR A 88 -5.64 -9.37 29.37
N ILE A 89 -4.85 -8.37 29.73
CA ILE A 89 -4.34 -8.17 31.09
C ILE A 89 -5.50 -7.95 32.07
N ILE A 90 -6.44 -7.06 31.72
CA ILE A 90 -7.61 -6.77 32.54
C ILE A 90 -8.44 -8.04 32.77
N LEU A 91 -8.73 -8.83 31.74
CA LEU A 91 -9.47 -10.11 31.88
C LEU A 91 -8.78 -11.11 32.79
N MET A 92 -7.44 -11.19 32.75
CA MET A 92 -6.70 -12.04 33.67
C MET A 92 -6.80 -11.53 35.11
N LEU A 93 -6.74 -10.22 35.32
CA LEU A 93 -6.78 -9.58 36.63
C LEU A 93 -8.18 -9.56 37.26
N MET A 94 -9.25 -9.38 36.47
CA MET A 94 -10.64 -9.40 36.97
C MET A 94 -11.01 -10.72 37.65
N ARG A 95 -10.38 -11.84 37.25
CA ARG A 95 -10.61 -13.16 37.85
C ARG A 95 -10.01 -13.30 39.25
N ILE A 96 -9.22 -12.34 39.69
CA ILE A 96 -8.59 -12.32 41.01
C ILE A 96 -9.43 -11.43 41.93
N GLU A 97 -10.04 -12.00 42.98
CA GLU A 97 -11.01 -11.33 43.86
C GLU A 97 -10.47 -10.10 44.62
N ARG A 98 -9.14 -9.91 44.68
CA ARG A 98 -8.49 -8.84 45.48
C ARG A 98 -7.71 -7.83 44.63
N VAL A 99 -8.07 -7.65 43.36
CA VAL A 99 -7.46 -6.63 42.51
C VAL A 99 -8.15 -5.28 42.71
N ASN A 100 -7.37 -4.20 42.68
CA ASN A 100 -7.84 -2.81 42.66
C ASN A 100 -7.56 -2.18 41.29
N VAL A 101 -8.26 -1.10 40.96
CA VAL A 101 -8.05 -0.35 39.70
C VAL A 101 -6.62 0.23 39.61
N GLU A 102 -6.05 0.67 40.73
CA GLU A 102 -4.64 1.10 40.81
C GLU A 102 -3.67 0.00 40.36
N MET A 103 -3.85 -1.22 40.86
CA MET A 103 -3.04 -2.38 40.47
C MET A 103 -3.19 -2.68 38.97
N ILE A 104 -4.40 -2.55 38.42
CA ILE A 104 -4.61 -2.67 36.97
C ILE A 104 -3.77 -1.61 36.25
N LEU A 105 -3.85 -0.34 36.66
CA LEU A 105 -3.10 0.75 36.05
C LEU A 105 -1.57 0.55 36.11
N GLU A 106 -1.02 0.05 37.22
CA GLU A 106 0.40 -0.29 37.33
C GLU A 106 0.83 -1.37 36.31
N TRP A 107 -0.01 -2.40 36.13
CA TRP A 107 0.24 -3.44 35.13
C TRP A 107 0.15 -2.87 33.71
N LEU A 108 -0.84 -2.02 33.45
CA LEU A 108 -0.97 -1.34 32.16
C LEU A 108 0.24 -0.44 31.89
N GLU A 109 0.73 0.32 32.87
CA GLU A 109 1.92 1.17 32.73
C GLU A 109 3.14 0.35 32.31
N ARG A 110 3.37 -0.79 32.97
CA ARG A 110 4.50 -1.68 32.69
C ARG A 110 4.49 -2.27 31.29
N TYR A 111 3.31 -2.54 30.75
CA TYR A 111 3.14 -3.18 29.43
C TYR A 111 2.78 -2.20 28.31
N SER A 112 2.59 -0.93 28.63
CA SER A 112 2.29 0.13 27.67
C SER A 112 3.53 0.64 26.93
N ASN A 113 3.32 1.10 25.71
CA ASN A 113 4.34 1.74 24.90
C ASN A 113 3.82 3.07 24.31
N ILE A 114 2.71 3.05 23.59
CA ILE A 114 2.08 4.25 23.01
C ILE A 114 1.29 5.02 24.06
N PHE A 115 0.54 4.31 24.92
CA PHE A 115 -0.30 4.93 25.95
C PHE A 115 0.42 5.06 27.30
N ARG A 116 1.74 4.91 27.32
CA ARG A 116 2.52 4.94 28.57
C ARG A 116 2.46 6.27 29.29
N GLU A 117 2.61 7.37 28.56
CA GLU A 117 2.59 8.71 29.13
C GLU A 117 1.25 9.04 29.84
N PRO A 118 0.07 8.87 29.21
CA PRO A 118 -1.20 9.13 29.89
C PRO A 118 -1.45 8.18 31.06
N ILE A 119 -1.06 6.89 30.95
CA ILE A 119 -1.21 5.93 32.05
C ILE A 119 -0.30 6.29 33.23
N ALA A 120 0.98 6.59 32.98
CA ALA A 120 1.91 6.96 34.05
C ALA A 120 1.46 8.25 34.77
N LYS A 121 0.94 9.23 34.04
CA LYS A 121 0.35 10.44 34.62
C LYS A 121 -0.85 10.10 35.51
N CYS A 122 -1.73 9.21 35.04
CA CYS A 122 -2.86 8.72 35.83
C CYS A 122 -2.41 8.01 37.12
N VAL A 123 -1.43 7.10 37.05
CA VAL A 123 -0.89 6.37 38.21
C VAL A 123 -0.32 7.35 39.25
N ASN A 124 0.45 8.34 38.81
CA ASN A 124 1.04 9.34 39.70
C ASN A 124 0.01 10.21 40.43
N ASN A 125 -1.11 10.54 39.77
CA ASN A 125 -2.18 11.37 40.32
C ASN A 125 -3.28 10.54 41.02
N TYR A 126 -3.22 9.21 40.93
CA TYR A 126 -4.30 8.31 41.36
C TYR A 126 -4.62 8.47 42.85
N GLU A 127 -3.58 8.60 43.70
CA GLU A 127 -3.70 8.80 45.15
C GLU A 127 -4.36 10.13 45.53
N SER A 128 -4.34 11.12 44.63
CA SER A 128 -4.94 12.44 44.87
C SER A 128 -6.43 12.47 44.52
N GLY A 129 -6.90 11.53 43.69
CA GLY A 129 -8.28 11.47 43.21
C GLY A 129 -8.45 10.43 42.11
N PRO A 130 -8.88 9.20 42.43
CA PRO A 130 -8.97 8.11 41.45
C PRO A 130 -9.85 8.42 40.24
N TRP A 131 -10.99 9.07 40.45
CA TRP A 131 -11.91 9.43 39.37
C TRP A 131 -11.35 10.54 38.48
N GLU A 132 -10.82 11.60 39.09
CA GLU A 132 -10.28 12.76 38.39
C GLU A 132 -9.04 12.39 37.55
N ALA A 133 -8.16 11.53 38.09
CA ALA A 133 -7.00 11.02 37.38
C ALA A 133 -7.40 10.20 36.14
N LEU A 134 -8.45 9.37 36.25
CA LEU A 134 -8.98 8.62 35.11
C LEU A 134 -9.66 9.53 34.08
N GLU A 135 -10.35 10.58 34.51
CA GLU A 135 -10.96 11.56 33.60
C GLU A 135 -9.90 12.32 32.80
N GLU A 136 -8.82 12.76 33.46
CA GLU A 136 -7.68 13.40 32.79
C GLU A 136 -7.02 12.45 31.79
N MET A 137 -6.87 11.17 32.14
CA MET A 137 -6.37 10.15 31.22
C MET A 137 -7.28 9.95 30.01
N LYS A 138 -8.60 10.04 30.21
CA LYS A 138 -9.60 9.93 29.12
C LYS A 138 -9.47 11.08 28.13
N ASP A 139 -9.27 12.30 28.62
CA ASP A 139 -9.13 13.51 27.81
C ASP A 139 -7.81 13.55 27.01
N ASP A 140 -6.73 12.98 27.56
CA ASP A 140 -5.42 12.89 26.90
C ASP A 140 -5.39 11.84 25.76
N VAL A 141 -6.42 10.98 25.65
CA VAL A 141 -6.48 9.85 24.72
C VAL A 141 -7.51 10.08 23.62
N ASN A 142 -7.13 9.81 22.36
CA ASN A 142 -8.02 9.93 21.20
C ASN A 142 -8.53 8.59 20.61
N TYR A 143 -8.18 7.46 21.24
CA TYR A 143 -8.55 6.13 20.74
C TYR A 143 -9.78 5.58 21.48
N LYS A 144 -10.90 5.49 20.76
CA LYS A 144 -12.23 5.14 21.32
C LYS A 144 -12.24 3.87 22.16
N GLU A 145 -11.55 2.83 21.73
CA GLU A 145 -11.59 1.55 22.46
C GLU A 145 -10.81 1.63 23.76
N PHE A 146 -9.75 2.46 23.81
CA PHE A 146 -9.06 2.70 25.07
C PHE A 146 -9.92 3.56 25.99
N ILE A 147 -10.60 4.59 25.47
CA ILE A 147 -11.57 5.41 26.22
C ILE A 147 -12.63 4.53 26.90
N ARG A 148 -13.19 3.54 26.21
CA ARG A 148 -14.14 2.58 26.82
C ARG A 148 -13.56 1.83 28.00
N LEU A 149 -12.30 1.38 27.91
CA LEU A 149 -11.61 0.76 29.05
C LEU A 149 -11.49 1.70 30.24
N ILE A 150 -11.23 2.98 29.97
CA ILE A 150 -11.13 4.02 31.00
C ILE A 150 -12.50 4.25 31.67
N GLU A 151 -13.58 4.31 30.88
CA GLU A 151 -14.96 4.42 31.38
C GLU A 151 -15.36 3.20 32.25
N SER A 152 -14.95 1.99 31.86
CA SER A 152 -15.14 0.79 32.69
C SER A 152 -14.31 0.84 34.00
N MET A 153 -13.07 1.33 33.94
CA MET A 153 -12.25 1.55 35.15
C MET A 153 -12.88 2.59 36.08
N GLN A 154 -13.42 3.66 35.52
CA GLN A 154 -14.16 4.70 36.22
C GLN A 154 -15.37 4.10 36.96
N ALA A 155 -16.19 3.31 36.27
CA ALA A 155 -17.33 2.62 36.87
C ALA A 155 -16.92 1.69 38.03
N ALA A 156 -15.77 1.00 37.90
CA ALA A 156 -15.23 0.16 38.97
C ALA A 156 -14.79 0.98 40.21
N VAL A 157 -14.30 2.20 40.02
CA VAL A 157 -13.97 3.14 41.11
C VAL A 157 -15.23 3.63 41.85
N GLU A 158 -16.35 3.81 41.15
CA GLU A 158 -17.63 4.27 41.71
C GLU A 158 -18.43 3.21 42.50
N LYS A 159 -17.78 2.12 42.91
CA LYS A 159 -18.27 1.00 43.75
C LYS A 159 -18.97 -0.15 43.02
N ILE A 160 -18.82 -0.28 41.71
CA ILE A 160 -19.22 -1.51 41.01
C ILE A 160 -18.08 -2.53 41.13
N PRO A 161 -18.36 -3.81 41.46
CA PRO A 161 -17.33 -4.86 41.45
C PRO A 161 -16.61 -4.91 40.10
N ILE A 162 -15.28 -5.05 40.10
CA ILE A 162 -14.45 -5.10 38.89
C ILE A 162 -14.97 -6.13 37.87
N ALA A 163 -15.45 -7.29 38.35
CA ALA A 163 -16.03 -8.32 37.48
C ALA A 163 -17.26 -7.81 36.71
N GLU A 164 -18.13 -7.01 37.34
CA GLU A 164 -19.34 -6.47 36.72
C GLU A 164 -19.04 -5.27 35.81
N ALA A 165 -18.09 -4.42 36.21
CA ALA A 165 -17.69 -3.24 35.42
C ALA A 165 -17.04 -3.59 34.08
N PHE A 166 -16.48 -4.79 33.97
CA PHE A 166 -15.82 -5.28 32.77
C PHE A 166 -16.48 -6.54 32.17
N ASP A 167 -17.72 -6.87 32.56
CA ASP A 167 -18.45 -8.03 31.98
C ASP A 167 -18.69 -7.86 30.48
N GLU A 168 -18.90 -6.60 30.04
CA GLU A 168 -19.01 -6.24 28.62
C GLU A 168 -17.71 -6.53 27.83
N LEU A 169 -16.56 -6.53 28.50
CA LEU A 169 -15.24 -6.68 27.89
C LEU A 169 -14.99 -8.08 27.32
N ASP A 170 -15.54 -9.14 27.94
CA ASP A 170 -15.38 -10.51 27.42
C ASP A 170 -16.13 -10.63 26.07
N SER A 171 -17.30 -9.99 25.94
CA SER A 171 -18.06 -9.90 24.69
C SER A 171 -17.37 -9.04 23.63
N GLU A 172 -16.74 -7.93 24.03
CA GLU A 172 -15.96 -7.09 23.11
C GLU A 172 -14.75 -7.85 22.57
N ARG A 173 -13.99 -8.57 23.42
CA ARG A 173 -12.81 -9.33 22.99
C ARG A 173 -13.19 -10.35 21.92
N ASP A 174 -14.26 -11.11 22.14
CA ASP A 174 -14.69 -12.14 21.20
C ASP A 174 -15.12 -11.51 19.87
N TYR A 175 -15.85 -10.39 19.91
CA TYR A 175 -16.14 -9.58 18.73
C TYR A 175 -14.87 -9.10 18.00
N TYR A 176 -13.84 -8.65 18.73
CA TYR A 176 -12.56 -8.23 18.14
C TYR A 176 -11.81 -9.38 17.45
N GLN A 177 -11.81 -10.56 18.08
CA GLN A 177 -11.20 -11.76 17.49
C GLN A 177 -11.92 -12.18 16.20
N GLU A 178 -13.25 -12.16 16.21
CA GLU A 178 -14.06 -12.44 15.02
C GLU A 178 -13.83 -11.41 13.92
N ARG A 179 -13.80 -10.11 14.27
CA ARG A 179 -13.51 -9.03 13.32
C ARG A 179 -12.12 -9.19 12.69
N ARG A 180 -11.11 -9.61 13.45
CA ARG A 180 -9.75 -9.88 12.92
C ARG A 180 -9.74 -11.10 12.00
N LYS A 181 -10.45 -12.17 12.34
CA LYS A 181 -10.63 -13.35 11.47
C LYS A 181 -11.31 -12.97 10.16
N GLU A 182 -12.38 -12.18 10.23
CA GLU A 182 -13.12 -11.73 9.06
C GLU A 182 -12.29 -10.80 8.17
N SER A 183 -11.59 -9.83 8.77
CA SER A 183 -10.69 -8.93 8.04
C SER A 183 -9.60 -9.72 7.30
N ASN A 184 -8.99 -10.72 7.97
CA ASN A 184 -8.00 -11.58 7.33
C ASN A 184 -8.59 -12.41 6.19
N ALA A 185 -9.79 -13.00 6.39
CA ALA A 185 -10.49 -13.73 5.34
C ALA A 185 -10.80 -12.83 4.13
N ARG A 186 -11.28 -11.61 4.35
CA ARG A 186 -11.54 -10.61 3.30
C ARG A 186 -10.26 -10.23 2.55
N LEU A 187 -9.14 -10.06 3.24
CA LEU A 187 -7.84 -9.77 2.61
C LEU A 187 -7.36 -10.93 1.72
N ILE A 188 -7.50 -12.17 2.19
CA ILE A 188 -7.17 -13.37 1.42
C ILE A 188 -8.06 -13.46 0.17
N GLN A 189 -9.36 -13.26 0.32
CA GLN A 189 -10.31 -13.27 -0.81
C GLN A 189 -9.98 -12.19 -1.84
N LYS A 190 -9.68 -10.96 -1.41
CA LYS A 190 -9.29 -9.87 -2.33
C LYS A 190 -8.00 -10.18 -3.08
N LYS A 191 -6.97 -10.69 -2.39
CA LYS A 191 -5.72 -11.12 -3.03
C LYS A 191 -5.95 -12.27 -4.01
N GLY A 192 -6.81 -13.22 -3.66
CA GLY A 192 -7.23 -14.31 -4.55
C GLY A 192 -7.97 -13.83 -5.80
N MET A 193 -8.85 -12.83 -5.66
CA MET A 193 -9.58 -12.25 -6.80
C MET A 193 -8.65 -11.51 -7.76
N ILE A 194 -7.70 -10.71 -7.24
CA ILE A 194 -6.69 -10.03 -8.06
C ILE A 194 -5.84 -11.05 -8.82
N GLY A 195 -5.41 -12.12 -8.16
CA GLY A 195 -4.68 -13.21 -8.81
C GLY A 195 -5.48 -13.89 -9.92
N LYS A 196 -6.79 -14.12 -9.71
CA LYS A 196 -7.68 -14.65 -10.75
C LYS A 196 -7.82 -13.70 -11.94
N VAL A 197 -8.01 -12.40 -11.71
CA VAL A 197 -8.14 -11.43 -12.80
C VAL A 197 -6.84 -11.31 -13.59
N ILE A 198 -5.68 -11.22 -12.94
CA ILE A 198 -4.39 -11.13 -13.65
C ILE A 198 -4.10 -12.41 -14.45
N GLY A 199 -4.41 -13.59 -13.89
CA GLY A 199 -4.15 -14.87 -14.55
C GLY A 199 -5.14 -15.20 -15.68
N PHE A 200 -6.43 -14.88 -15.51
CA PHE A 200 -7.46 -15.24 -16.48
C PHE A 200 -7.81 -14.12 -17.47
N ALA A 201 -7.59 -12.84 -17.16
CA ALA A 201 -7.97 -11.76 -18.08
C ALA A 201 -7.26 -11.83 -19.44
N PRO A 202 -5.95 -12.13 -19.55
CA PRO A 202 -5.30 -12.25 -20.85
C PRO A 202 -5.82 -13.45 -21.65
N MET A 203 -6.02 -14.59 -20.97
CA MET A 203 -6.50 -15.82 -21.60
C MET A 203 -7.95 -15.67 -22.10
N VAL A 204 -8.83 -15.14 -21.26
CA VAL A 204 -10.23 -14.86 -21.62
C VAL A 204 -10.31 -13.76 -22.68
N GLY A 205 -9.49 -12.71 -22.58
CA GLY A 205 -9.42 -11.64 -23.57
C GLY A 205 -9.01 -12.15 -24.96
N LEU A 206 -7.99 -13.01 -25.04
CA LEU A 206 -7.58 -13.63 -26.30
C LEU A 206 -8.64 -14.62 -26.82
N PHE A 207 -9.21 -15.45 -25.95
CA PHE A 207 -10.21 -16.43 -26.34
C PHE A 207 -11.51 -15.76 -26.85
N VAL A 208 -12.06 -14.81 -26.08
CA VAL A 208 -13.29 -14.10 -26.45
C VAL A 208 -13.03 -13.17 -27.64
N GLY A 209 -11.94 -12.39 -27.60
CA GLY A 209 -11.62 -11.40 -28.62
C GLY A 209 -11.31 -12.02 -29.98
N TYR A 210 -10.56 -13.12 -30.00
CA TYR A 210 -10.12 -13.74 -31.26
C TYR A 210 -11.07 -14.84 -31.77
N LEU A 211 -11.73 -15.61 -30.90
CA LEU A 211 -12.57 -16.73 -31.34
C LEU A 211 -14.06 -16.39 -31.30
N ILE A 212 -14.56 -15.87 -30.18
CA ILE A 212 -16.01 -15.70 -29.99
C ILE A 212 -16.54 -14.53 -30.82
N ILE A 213 -15.91 -13.34 -30.73
CA ILE A 213 -16.40 -12.14 -31.44
C ILE A 213 -16.46 -12.38 -32.96
N PRO A 214 -15.41 -12.91 -33.62
CA PRO A 214 -15.46 -13.17 -35.06
C PRO A 214 -16.49 -14.24 -35.43
N LEU A 215 -16.62 -15.31 -34.65
CA LEU A 215 -17.57 -16.39 -34.92
C LEU A 215 -19.02 -15.91 -34.82
N VAL A 216 -19.34 -15.12 -33.79
CA VAL A 216 -20.66 -14.49 -33.64
C VAL A 216 -20.91 -13.48 -34.77
N PHE A 217 -19.91 -12.68 -35.13
CA PHE A 217 -20.04 -11.71 -36.23
C PHE A 217 -20.32 -12.39 -37.58
N ILE A 218 -19.59 -13.47 -37.89
CA ILE A 218 -19.81 -14.28 -39.11
C ILE A 218 -21.21 -14.91 -39.09
N GLY A 219 -21.64 -15.44 -37.94
CA GLY A 219 -22.98 -16.02 -37.78
C GLY A 219 -24.10 -14.99 -37.95
N LEU A 220 -23.94 -13.78 -37.42
CA LEU A 220 -24.91 -12.69 -37.62
C LEU A 220 -24.94 -12.23 -39.08
N MET A 221 -23.78 -12.06 -39.71
CA MET A 221 -23.69 -11.69 -41.14
C MET A 221 -24.29 -12.76 -42.04
N SER A 222 -24.08 -14.05 -41.76
CA SER A 222 -24.63 -15.14 -42.56
C SER A 222 -26.15 -15.22 -42.44
N MET A 223 -26.71 -15.06 -41.23
CA MET A 223 -28.16 -14.99 -41.04
C MET A 223 -28.77 -13.76 -41.71
N MET A 224 -28.12 -12.60 -41.62
CA MET A 224 -28.59 -11.38 -42.27
C MET A 224 -28.60 -11.53 -43.81
N SER A 225 -27.56 -12.14 -44.37
CA SER A 225 -27.51 -12.47 -45.81
C SER A 225 -28.63 -13.43 -46.19
N SER A 226 -28.82 -14.52 -45.45
CA SER A 226 -29.88 -15.50 -45.72
C SER A 226 -31.29 -14.90 -45.59
N MET A 227 -31.51 -13.99 -44.63
CA MET A 227 -32.80 -13.29 -44.50
C MET A 227 -33.05 -12.33 -45.67
N ASN A 228 -32.01 -11.60 -46.12
CA ASN A 228 -32.12 -10.74 -47.30
C ASN A 228 -32.40 -11.55 -48.57
N ASP A 229 -31.68 -12.65 -48.80
CA ASP A 229 -31.90 -13.51 -49.97
C ASP A 229 -33.31 -14.10 -49.98
N MET A 230 -33.81 -14.55 -48.82
CA MET A 230 -35.16 -15.10 -48.68
C MET A 230 -36.26 -14.03 -48.86
N SER A 231 -36.01 -12.80 -48.40
CA SER A 231 -36.91 -11.66 -48.67
C SER A 231 -36.93 -11.26 -50.15
N SER A 232 -35.81 -11.41 -50.84
CA SER A 232 -35.68 -11.09 -52.27
C SER A 232 -36.29 -12.14 -53.19
N MET A 233 -36.38 -13.40 -52.74
CA MET A 233 -37.08 -14.48 -53.44
C MET A 233 -38.59 -14.52 -53.15
N ALA A 234 -39.05 -13.85 -52.09
CA ALA A 234 -40.46 -13.78 -51.71
C ALA A 234 -41.20 -12.53 -52.26
N ALA A 235 -40.49 -11.64 -52.95
CA ALA A 235 -41.02 -10.48 -53.69
C ALA A 235 -41.04 -10.77 -55.19
#